data_AF-A0A962BUM6-F1
#
_entry.id   AF-A0A962BUM6-F1
#
_cell.length_a   1.000
_cell.length_b   1.000
_cell.length_c   1.000
_cell.angle_alpha   90.00
_cell.angle_beta   90.00
_cell.angle_gamma   90.00
#
_symmetry.space_group_name_H-M   'P 1'
#
loop_
_entity.id
_entity.type
_entity.pdbx_description
1 polymer ?
#
loop_
_entity_poly.entity_id
_entity_poly.type
_entity_poly.pdbx_seq_one_letter_code
_entity_poly.pdbx_strand_id
1 'polypeptide(L)' 'MRLWDALGLLVAAYTTYSAFSGHVYARHRAWGREIRRDDEPRYFWLVIGCYALLAVALVLLF' A
#
# COMPACT_ATOMS: atom_id res chain seq x y z
N MET A 1 7.05 15.02 15.08
CA MET A 1 6.67 13.84 14.27
C MET A 1 7.43 12.66 14.80
N ARG A 2 6.74 11.63 15.25
CA ARG A 2 7.35 10.35 15.63
C ARG A 2 7.76 9.60 14.36
N LEU A 3 8.72 8.68 14.47
CA LEU A 3 9.16 7.85 13.34
C LEU A 3 7.98 7.09 12.69
N TRP A 4 7.03 6.64 13.52
CA TRP A 4 5.82 5.93 13.06
C TRP A 4 4.88 6.82 12.26
N ASP A 5 4.68 8.08 12.67
CA ASP A 5 3.90 9.05 11.90
C ASP A 5 4.48 9.25 10.49
N ALA A 6 5.81 9.37 10.40
CA ALA A 6 6.50 9.55 9.12
C ALA A 6 6.38 8.32 8.21
N LEU A 7 6.50 7.11 8.79
CA LEU A 7 6.29 5.86 8.07
C LEU A 7 4.84 5.70 7.63
N GLY A 8 3.87 6.00 8.50
CA GLY A 8 2.46 5.98 8.18
C GLY A 8 2.10 6.94 7.04
N LEU A 9 2.63 8.16 7.08
CA LEU A 9 2.44 9.15 6.02
C LEU A 9 3.07 8.67 4.69
N LEU A 10 4.26 8.07 4.74
CA LEU A 10 4.94 7.54 3.55
C LEU A 10 4.16 6.37 2.93
N VAL A 11 3.65 5.45 3.75
CA VAL A 11 2.78 4.36 3.29
C VAL A 11 1.47 4.91 2.74
N ALA A 12 0.85 5.91 3.37
CA ALA A 12 -0.36 6.55 2.86
C ALA A 12 -0.11 7.20 1.49
N ALA A 13 0.99 7.93 1.34
CA ALA A 13 1.38 8.56 0.08
C ALA A 13 1.61 7.52 -1.02
N TYR A 14 2.37 6.45 -0.73
CA TYR A 14 2.63 5.37 -1.66
C TYR A 14 1.34 4.62 -2.07
N THR A 15 0.45 4.35 -1.10
CA THR A 15 -0.83 3.70 -1.34
C THR A 15 -1.71 4.55 -2.25
N THR A 16 -1.76 5.85 -1.99
CA THR A 16 -2.54 6.81 -2.81
C THR A 16 -1.98 6.88 -4.22
N TYR A 17 -0.66 7.02 -4.37
CA TYR A 17 0.01 7.00 -5.68
C TYR A 17 -0.29 5.71 -6.45
N SER A 18 -0.19 4.55 -5.80
CA SER A 18 -0.45 3.25 -6.40
C SER A 18 -1.91 3.10 -6.84
N ALA A 19 -2.85 3.58 -6.01
CA ALA A 19 -4.28 3.58 -6.31
C ALA A 19 -4.62 4.44 -7.54
N PHE A 20 -3.99 5.61 -7.70
CA PHE A 20 -4.15 6.46 -8.87
C PHE A 20 -3.48 5.91 -10.12
N SER A 21 -2.28 5.36 -9.98
CA SER A 21 -1.49 4.89 -11.12
C SER A 21 -1.95 3.52 -11.63
N GLY A 22 -2.77 2.82 -10.84
CA GLY A 22 -3.34 1.52 -11.19
C GLY A 22 -2.34 0.38 -11.15
N HIS A 23 -1.16 0.59 -10.57
CA HIS A 23 -0.12 -0.42 -10.39
C HIS A 23 0.44 -0.35 -8.96
N VAL A 24 0.62 -1.51 -8.34
CA VAL A 24 1.19 -1.64 -6.98
C VAL A 24 2.22 -2.77 -6.95
N TYR A 25 3.34 -2.55 -6.27
CA TYR A 25 4.30 -3.62 -6.05
C TYR A 25 3.91 -4.40 -4.79
N ALA A 26 3.57 -5.67 -4.98
CA ALA A 26 3.31 -6.57 -3.87
C ALA A 26 4.31 -7.72 -3.89
N ARG A 27 4.59 -8.28 -2.70
CA ARG A 27 5.45 -9.45 -2.60
C ARG A 27 4.76 -10.66 -3.20
N HIS A 28 5.40 -11.34 -4.14
CA HIS A 28 4.94 -12.58 -4.75
C HIS A 28 6.03 -13.66 -4.69
N ARG A 29 5.88 -14.61 -3.76
CA ARG A 29 6.89 -15.62 -3.40
C ARG A 29 8.21 -14.99 -2.93
N ALA A 30 9.29 -15.25 -3.66
CA ALA A 30 10.65 -14.82 -3.31
C ALA A 30 10.94 -13.38 -3.75
N TRP A 31 10.16 -12.83 -4.69
CA TRP A 31 10.41 -11.54 -5.35
C TRP A 31 9.18 -10.64 -5.27
N GLY A 32 9.35 -9.35 -5.57
CA GLY A 32 8.22 -8.44 -5.80
C GLY A 32 7.62 -8.69 -7.17
N ARG A 33 6.30 -8.63 -7.29
CA ARG A 33 5.57 -8.60 -8.56
C ARG A 33 4.76 -7.32 -8.61
N GLU A 34 4.80 -6.67 -9.76
CA GLU A 34 3.90 -5.56 -10.06
C GLU A 34 2.50 -6.12 -10.32
N ILE A 35 1.51 -5.54 -9.64
CA ILE A 35 0.11 -5.91 -9.76
C ILE A 35 -0.60 -4.73 -10.39
N ARG A 36 -1.14 -4.96 -11.57
CA ARG A 36 -1.91 -3.97 -12.30
C ARG A 36 -3.38 -4.17 -12.00
N ARG A 37 -4.10 -3.06 -11.84
CA ARG A 37 -5.55 -3.05 -11.63
C ARG A 37 -6.30 -3.72 -12.79
N ASP A 38 -5.77 -3.65 -14.00
CA ASP A 38 -6.40 -4.22 -15.20
C ASP A 38 -6.27 -5.75 -15.27
N ASP A 39 -5.15 -6.30 -14.79
CA ASP A 39 -4.89 -7.74 -14.80
C ASP A 39 -5.61 -8.45 -13.65
N GLU A 40 -5.50 -7.92 -12.43
CA GLU A 40 -6.05 -8.53 -11.21
C GLU A 40 -6.73 -7.50 -10.29
N PRO A 41 -7.90 -6.95 -10.69
CA PRO A 41 -8.54 -5.83 -9.98
C PRO A 41 -8.85 -6.16 -8.51
N ARG A 42 -9.34 -7.37 -8.22
CA ARG A 42 -9.67 -7.79 -6.86
C ARG A 42 -8.44 -7.84 -5.96
N TYR A 43 -7.35 -8.41 -6.46
CA TYR A 43 -6.13 -8.55 -5.68
C TYR A 43 -5.42 -7.19 -5.50
N PHE A 44 -5.43 -6.35 -6.54
CA PHE A 44 -4.98 -4.97 -6.47
C PHE A 44 -5.68 -4.20 -5.33
N TRP A 45 -7.01 -4.18 -5.30
CA TRP A 45 -7.76 -3.47 -4.25
C TRP A 45 -7.55 -4.06 -2.87
N LEU A 46 -7.31 -5.38 -2.76
CA LEU A 46 -6.98 -6.02 -1.48
C LEU A 46 -5.62 -5.55 -0.95
N VAL A 47 -4.61 -5.46 -1.81
CA VAL A 47 -3.28 -4.94 -1.43
C VAL A 47 -3.37 -3.47 -1.02
N ILE A 48 -4.07 -2.63 -1.81
CA ILE A 48 -4.31 -1.23 -1.50
C ILE A 48 -5.03 -1.08 -0.15
N GLY A 49 -6.06 -1.88 0.10
CA GLY A 49 -6.79 -1.90 1.39
C GLY A 49 -5.88 -2.25 2.57
N CYS A 50 -5.02 -3.27 2.43
CA CYS A 50 -4.04 -3.62 3.44
C CYS A 50 -3.05 -2.48 3.73
N TYR A 51 -2.53 -1.81 2.70
CA TYR A 51 -1.59 -0.71 2.88
C TYR A 51 -2.26 0.53 3.48
N ALA A 52 -3.50 0.82 3.09
CA ALA A 52 -4.29 1.90 3.70
C ALA A 52 -4.53 1.63 5.19
N LEU A 53 -4.93 0.41 5.55
CA LEU A 53 -5.16 0.03 6.94
C LEU A 53 -3.86 0.06 7.76
N LEU A 54 -2.74 -0.37 7.18
CA LEU A 54 -1.43 -0.29 7.80
C LEU A 54 -0.99 1.16 8.04
N ALA A 55 -1.21 2.05 7.07
CA ALA A 55 -0.91 3.46 7.22
C ALA A 55 -1.70 4.09 8.37
N VAL A 56 -3.01 3.78 8.46
CA VAL A 56 -3.86 4.24 9.56
C VAL A 56 -3.38 3.69 10.91
N ALA A 57 -3.04 2.41 10.98
CA ALA A 57 -2.52 1.79 12.19
C ALA A 57 -1.21 2.45 12.65
N LEU A 58 -0.29 2.75 11.74
CA LEU A 58 1.00 3.41 12.05
C LEU A 58 0.85 4.82 12.61
N VAL A 59 -0.21 5.55 12.23
CA VAL A 59 -0.44 6.92 12.70
C VAL A 59 -1.28 6.96 13.97
N LEU A 60 -2.25 6.05 14.12
CA LEU A 60 -3.22 6.10 15.21
C LEU A 60 -2.88 5.18 16.40
N LEU A 61 -2.15 4.10 16.18
CA LEU A 61 -1.92 3.05 17.19
C LEU A 61 -0.48 2.99 17.73
N PHE A 62 0.51 3.57 17.02
CA PHE A 62 1.94 3.56 17.38
C PHE A 62 2.47 4.98 17.61
#